data_AF-A0A2V9MA33-F1
#
_entry.id   AF-A0A2V9MA33-F1
#
_cell.length_a   1.000
_cell.length_b   1.000
_cell.length_c   1.000
_cell.angle_alpha   90.00
_cell.angle_beta   90.00
_cell.angle_gamma   90.00
#
_symmetry.space_group_name_H-M   'P 1'
#
loop_
_entity.id
_entity.type
_entity.pdbx_description
1 polymer ?
#
loop_
_entity_poly.entity_id
_entity_poly.type
_entity_poly.pdbx_seq_one_letter_code
_entity_poly.pdbx_strand_id
1 'polypeptide(L)' 'MDAEILRCSFCSKSQSDVRKLIAGPAVYICECVDVCQEIIAGTVIDKTEST' A
#
# COMPACT_ATOMS: atom_id res chain seq x y z
N MET A 1 -21.58 -0.46 18.20
CA MET A 1 -21.20 -0.98 16.87
C MET A 1 -19.82 -0.45 16.58
N ASP A 2 -18.81 -1.29 16.78
CA ASP A 2 -17.41 -0.97 16.55
C ASP A 2 -17.22 -0.68 15.06
N ALA A 3 -16.68 0.50 14.74
CA ALA A 3 -16.34 0.83 13.36
C ALA A 3 -15.26 -0.14 12.88
N GLU A 4 -15.52 -0.86 11.79
CA GLU A 4 -14.53 -1.77 11.21
C GLU A 4 -13.28 -0.98 10.79
N ILE A 5 -12.13 -1.31 11.38
CA ILE A 5 -10.87 -0.64 11.08
C ILE A 5 -10.39 -1.13 9.72
N LEU A 6 -10.52 -0.28 8.70
CA LEU A 6 -10.02 -0.54 7.36
C LEU A 6 -8.49 -0.48 7.34
N ARG A 7 -7.87 -1.41 6.61
CA ARG A 7 -6.41 -1.55 6.49
C ARG A 7 -5.99 -1.69 5.04
N CYS A 8 -4.84 -1.11 4.70
CA CYS A 8 -4.21 -1.30 3.40
C CYS A 8 -3.85 -2.78 3.19
N SER A 9 -4.25 -3.35 2.05
CA SER A 9 -3.98 -4.74 1.69
C SER A 9 -2.50 -5.03 1.42
N PHE A 10 -1.67 -3.99 1.23
CA PHE A 10 -0.25 -4.12 0.88
C PHE A 10 0.68 -3.91 2.07
N CYS A 11 0.46 -2.85 2.87
CA CYS A 11 1.31 -2.50 4.00
C CYS A 11 0.67 -2.70 5.38
N SER A 12 -0.57 -3.21 5.43
CA SER A 12 -1.37 -3.50 6.64
C SER A 12 -1.64 -2.35 7.62
N LYS A 13 -1.17 -1.13 7.29
CA LYS A 13 -1.48 0.12 8.00
C LYS A 13 -2.97 0.41 8.01
N SER A 14 -3.47 0.94 9.12
CA SER A 14 -4.88 1.33 9.25
C SER A 14 -5.17 2.66 8.54
N GLN A 15 -6.45 2.97 8.33
CA GLN A 15 -6.88 4.26 7.78
C GLN A 15 -6.33 5.47 8.57
N SER A 16 -6.10 5.32 9.88
CA SER A 16 -5.54 6.37 10.74
C SER A 16 -4.04 6.56 10.58
N ASP A 17 -3.32 5.54 10.09
CA ASP A 17 -1.86 5.54 9.95
C ASP A 17 -1.39 6.09 8.59
N VAL A 18 -2.32 6.37 7.68
CA VAL A 18 -2.04 6.78 6.29
C VAL A 18 -2.75 8.07 5.97
N ARG A 19 -2.20 8.85 5.03
CA ARG A 19 -2.83 10.11 4.61
C ARG A 19 -4.10 9.89 3.81
N LYS A 20 -4.14 8.82 3.02
CA LYS A 20 -5.26 8.47 2.15
C LYS A 20 -5.34 6.96 2.03
N LEU A 21 -6.54 6.42 2.22
CA LEU A 21 -6.87 5.03 1.94
C LEU A 21 -7.93 5.00 0.86
N ILE A 22 -7.65 4.30 -0.23
CA ILE A 22 -8.51 4.18 -1.42
C ILE A 22 -9.21 2.83 -1.33
N ALA A 23 -10.55 2.84 -1.38
CA ALA A 23 -11.36 1.64 -1.33
C ALA A 23 -11.73 1.19 -2.76
N GLY A 24 -11.43 -0.07 -3.07
CA GLY A 24 -11.94 -0.80 -4.23
C GLY A 24 -12.89 -1.91 -3.80
N PRO A 25 -13.48 -2.65 -4.75
CA PRO A 25 -14.28 -3.83 -4.44
C PRO A 25 -13.39 -4.87 -3.74
N ALA A 26 -13.61 -5.06 -2.43
CA ALA A 26 -12.90 -6.00 -1.54
C ALA A 26 -11.39 -5.75 -1.33
N VAL A 27 -10.84 -4.59 -1.73
CA VAL A 27 -9.41 -4.27 -1.59
C VAL A 27 -9.22 -2.82 -1.17
N TYR A 28 -8.15 -2.56 -0.41
CA TYR A 28 -7.79 -1.21 0.03
C TYR A 28 -6.32 -0.94 -0.24
N ILE A 29 -5.99 0.25 -0.73
CA ILE A 29 -4.62 0.66 -1.00
C ILE A 29 -4.39 2.09 -0.54
N CYS A 30 -3.24 2.35 0.09
CA CYS A 30 -2.82 3.70 0.47
C CYS A 30 -1.77 4.24 -0.52
N GLU A 31 -0.86 5.12 -0.07
CA GLU A 31 0.34 5.57 -0.78
C GLU A 31 1.26 4.44 -1.30
N CYS A 32 0.97 3.18 -0.98
CA CYS A 32 1.57 2.03 -1.67
C CYS A 32 1.40 2.07 -3.18
N VAL A 33 0.38 2.78 -3.70
CA VAL A 33 0.22 2.97 -5.15
C VAL A 33 1.43 3.64 -5.81
N ASP A 34 2.11 4.55 -5.11
CA ASP A 34 3.29 5.24 -5.64
C ASP A 34 4.47 4.28 -5.73
N VAL A 35 4.70 3.51 -4.66
CA VAL A 35 5.71 2.44 -4.64
C VAL A 35 5.45 1.41 -5.74
N CYS A 36 4.20 0.96 -5.90
CA CYS A 36 3.84 0.05 -6.99
C CYS A 36 4.11 0.66 -8.37
N GLN A 37 3.81 1.95 -8.57
CA GLN A 37 4.09 2.64 -9.83
C GLN A 37 5.60 2.70 -10.11
N GLU A 38 6.43 2.99 -9.11
CA GLU A 38 7.89 2.98 -9.25
C GLU A 38 8.41 1.59 -9.66
N ILE A 39 7.89 0.53 -9.03
CA ILE A 39 8.27 -0.85 -9.35
C ILE A 39 7.89 -1.17 -10.80
N ILE A 40 6.67 -0.83 -11.21
CA ILE A 40 6.17 -1.07 -12.57
C ILE A 40 6.94 -0.25 -13.60
N ALA A 41 7.30 0.99 -13.28
CA ALA A 41 8.11 1.86 -14.13
C ALA A 41 9.57 1.39 -14.26
N GLY A 42 9.98 0.36 -13.50
CA GLY A 42 11.35 -0.14 -13.48
C GLY A 42 12.33 0.86 -12.85
N THR A 43 11.85 1.86 -12.11
CA THR A 43 12.69 2.85 -11.43
C THR A 43 13.24 2.30 -10.12
N VAL A 44 12.58 1.28 -9.55
CA VAL A 44 13.12 0.51 -8.44
C VAL A 44 14.05 -0.56 -9.01
N ILE A 45 15.33 -0.23 -9.06
CA ILE A 45 16.41 -1.21 -9.27
C ILE A 45 16.53 -2.04 -7.99
N ASP A 46 16.26 -3.33 -8.12
CA ASP A 46 16.38 -4.33 -7.08
C ASP A 46 17.72 -4.19 -6.32
N LYS A 47 17.65 -3.79 -5.04
CA LYS A 47 18.78 -3.93 -4.10
C LYS A 47 18.76 -5.31 -3.43
N THR A 48 18.46 -6.37 -4.16
CA THR A 48 18.58 -7.76 -3.69
C THR A 48 19.42 -8.63 -4.63
N GLU A 49 20.54 -8.08 -5.12
CA GLU A 49 21.75 -8.89 -5.28
C GLU A 49 22.79 -8.40 -4.27
N SER A 50 22.77 -8.98 -3.06
CA SER A 50 23.86 -8.96 -2.07
C SER A 50 23.51 -9.88 -0.88
N THR A 51 23.47 -11.20 -1.12
CA THR A 51 24.12 -12.27 -0.34
C THR A 51 23.89 -13.58 -1.05
#